data_AF-A0A6J2TJR8-F1
#
_entry.id   AF-A0A6J2TJR8-F1
#
_cell.length_a   1.000
_cell.length_b   1.000
_cell.length_c   1.000
_cell.angle_alpha   90.00
_cell.angle_beta   90.00
_cell.angle_gamma   90.00
#
_symmetry.space_group_name_H-M   'P 1'
#
loop_
_entity.id
_entity.type
_entity.pdbx_description
1 polymer ?
#
loop_
_entity_poly.entity_id
_entity_poly.type
_entity_poly.pdbx_seq_one_letter_code
_entity_poly.pdbx_strand_id
1 'polypeptide(L)'
;MTYQPRTFVLLLLFLALVAGSAAKTKASAVQEDIAEYKDFKKLLRTKNNVLVIYVASPKAAGAELKVFREAAEGVRGTGTMVYVDCGQQERKKLCKKLKITPDPYTLKHYKDGDYHKDYDRQLSVASMVTFMRDPSGDLPWEEDPAGSDVLHFTDAAAFSKHLRKDIRPMLVMFHVPWCGFCKRMKPDYAKAASELKAKGGYLLAAMNVERQENAPIRKLFNITGFPTLIYFENGKLRFTYEGENTKDALVDFMLNPNAKPTPKPKEPEWSEDSSSEIAHLTADSFEATLKDEPSVLVMFYAPWCGHCKRMKPEYEKAALELKQSRVPGMLAALDATKEQAIAEKYKVKGYPTVKFFAHGVFKFDVNVREASKIVEFMRDPTEPPPPPPPEKSWEEEEQTEVLFLNDETFATTLKRKKHVLVMFYAPWCGHCKHTKPEFTAAANALQDDPRVAFAAVDCTQHSTLCAKYNVRGYPTILYFSYLKTKLEYNGGRTTKDFIAYVNNPPSATDHSEL
;
A
#
# COMPACT_ATOMS: atom_id res chain seq x y z
N MET A 1 -61.15 -82.52 3.02
CA MET A 1 -61.28 -81.26 3.80
C MET A 1 -59.89 -80.75 4.11
N THR A 2 -59.38 -79.84 3.29
CA THR A 2 -58.09 -79.17 3.52
C THR A 2 -58.20 -77.77 2.91
N TYR A 3 -58.06 -76.79 3.79
CA TYR A 3 -58.35 -75.37 3.59
C TYR A 3 -57.12 -74.70 2.94
N GLN A 4 -57.27 -74.14 1.74
CA GLN A 4 -56.22 -73.34 1.07
C GLN A 4 -56.28 -71.87 1.51
N PRO A 5 -55.18 -71.26 1.98
CA PRO A 5 -55.14 -69.83 2.26
C PRO A 5 -54.75 -69.01 1.02
N ARG A 6 -55.38 -67.83 0.92
CA ARG A 6 -55.20 -66.83 -0.14
C ARG A 6 -53.80 -66.21 -0.10
N THR A 7 -53.10 -66.26 -1.22
CA THR A 7 -51.81 -65.61 -1.47
C THR A 7 -52.00 -64.11 -1.66
N PHE A 8 -51.35 -63.30 -0.82
CA PHE A 8 -51.21 -61.85 -0.97
C PHE A 8 -50.13 -61.56 -2.02
N VAL A 9 -50.50 -60.95 -3.14
CA VAL A 9 -49.56 -60.43 -4.15
C VAL A 9 -49.28 -58.96 -3.81
N LEU A 10 -48.04 -58.67 -3.41
CA LEU A 10 -47.54 -57.30 -3.25
C LEU A 10 -47.38 -56.64 -4.63
N LEU A 11 -48.14 -55.58 -4.88
CA LEU A 11 -48.02 -54.73 -6.07
C LEU A 11 -46.92 -53.68 -5.81
N LEU A 12 -45.74 -53.84 -6.42
CA LEU A 12 -44.68 -52.83 -6.42
C LEU A 12 -45.03 -51.71 -7.42
N LEU A 13 -45.46 -50.57 -6.88
CA LEU A 13 -45.60 -49.31 -7.63
C LEU A 13 -44.22 -48.72 -7.94
N PHE A 14 -43.78 -48.85 -9.18
CA PHE A 14 -42.64 -48.11 -9.73
C PHE A 14 -43.01 -46.62 -9.88
N LEU A 15 -42.53 -45.77 -8.96
CA LEU A 15 -42.47 -44.33 -9.16
C LEU A 15 -41.27 -44.01 -10.06
N ALA A 16 -41.54 -43.75 -11.34
CA ALA A 16 -40.56 -43.18 -12.26
C ALA A 16 -40.29 -41.71 -11.87
N LEU A 17 -39.17 -41.47 -11.16
CA LEU A 17 -38.60 -40.14 -10.97
C LEU A 17 -38.07 -39.64 -12.33
N VAL A 18 -38.83 -38.78 -12.99
CA VAL A 18 -38.33 -37.97 -14.11
C VAL A 18 -37.37 -36.93 -13.51
N ALA A 19 -36.09 -37.25 -13.49
CA ALA A 19 -35.03 -36.29 -13.21
C ALA A 19 -34.92 -35.32 -14.39
N GLY A 20 -35.66 -34.21 -14.32
CA GLY A 20 -35.44 -33.05 -15.18
C GLY A 20 -34.03 -32.51 -14.94
N SER A 21 -33.10 -32.80 -15.87
CA SER A 21 -31.76 -32.26 -15.86
C SER A 21 -31.83 -30.77 -16.26
N ALA A 22 -32.11 -29.90 -15.29
CA ALA A 22 -31.92 -28.48 -15.45
C ALA A 22 -30.41 -28.20 -15.46
N ALA A 23 -29.84 -28.06 -16.66
CA ALA A 23 -28.51 -27.51 -16.83
C ALA A 23 -28.48 -26.12 -16.16
N LYS A 24 -27.84 -26.01 -14.99
CA LYS A 24 -27.53 -24.73 -14.36
C LYS A 24 -26.61 -23.95 -15.30
N THR A 25 -27.16 -23.00 -16.04
CA THR A 25 -26.39 -22.00 -16.77
C THR A 25 -25.52 -21.26 -15.75
N LYS A 26 -24.19 -21.39 -15.86
CA LYS A 26 -23.26 -20.57 -15.07
C LYS A 26 -23.56 -19.11 -15.38
N ALA A 27 -23.88 -18.32 -14.35
CA ALA A 27 -24.02 -16.87 -14.49
C ALA A 27 -22.71 -16.28 -15.04
N SER A 28 -22.80 -15.50 -16.11
CA SER A 28 -21.64 -14.83 -16.74
C SER A 28 -20.87 -14.00 -15.69
N ALA A 29 -19.54 -14.08 -15.68
CA ALA A 29 -18.72 -13.17 -14.85
C ALA A 29 -18.77 -11.71 -15.35
N VAL A 30 -19.18 -11.51 -16.61
CA VAL A 30 -19.34 -10.19 -17.21
C VAL A 30 -20.80 -9.74 -17.08
N GLN A 31 -20.99 -8.52 -16.61
CA GLN A 31 -22.31 -7.88 -16.60
C GLN A 31 -22.63 -7.36 -18.00
N GLU A 32 -23.72 -7.86 -18.61
CA GLU A 32 -24.14 -7.49 -19.98
C GLU A 32 -25.47 -6.70 -20.01
N ASP A 33 -26.22 -6.68 -18.89
CA ASP A 33 -27.60 -6.16 -18.84
C ASP A 33 -27.71 -4.64 -18.64
N ILE A 34 -26.72 -3.86 -19.10
CA ILE A 34 -26.71 -2.39 -18.91
C ILE A 34 -27.03 -1.71 -20.23
N ALA A 35 -28.29 -1.30 -20.40
CA ALA A 35 -28.75 -0.58 -21.59
C ALA A 35 -29.09 0.89 -21.34
N GLU A 36 -29.47 1.25 -20.11
CA GLU A 36 -29.89 2.60 -19.78
C GLU A 36 -28.86 3.35 -18.93
N TYR A 37 -28.85 4.67 -19.07
CA TYR A 37 -27.97 5.55 -18.28
C TYR A 37 -28.27 5.48 -16.78
N LYS A 38 -29.53 5.24 -16.40
CA LYS A 38 -29.93 5.07 -15.00
C LYS A 38 -29.30 3.82 -14.39
N ASP A 39 -29.33 2.71 -15.11
CA ASP A 39 -28.74 1.44 -14.66
C ASP A 39 -27.22 1.50 -14.63
N PHE A 40 -26.60 2.19 -15.60
CA PHE A 40 -25.16 2.45 -15.58
C PHE A 40 -24.76 3.26 -14.34
N LYS A 41 -25.47 4.34 -14.00
CA LYS A 41 -25.22 5.09 -12.76
C LYS A 41 -25.46 4.24 -11.51
N LYS A 42 -26.52 3.43 -11.48
CA LYS A 42 -26.79 2.52 -10.37
C LYS A 42 -25.66 1.51 -10.19
N LEU A 43 -25.11 0.99 -11.28
CA LEU A 43 -23.96 0.10 -11.26
C LEU A 43 -22.74 0.77 -10.63
N LEU A 44 -22.38 1.97 -11.09
CA LEU A 44 -21.24 2.72 -10.54
C LEU A 44 -21.42 3.09 -9.07
N ARG A 45 -22.66 3.34 -8.62
CA ARG A 45 -22.98 3.60 -7.21
C ARG A 45 -22.91 2.36 -6.32
N THR A 46 -23.07 1.17 -6.89
CA THR A 46 -23.11 -0.10 -6.13
C THR A 46 -21.81 -0.88 -6.22
N LYS A 47 -20.96 -0.55 -7.19
CA LYS A 47 -19.70 -1.24 -7.47
C LYS A 47 -18.56 -0.23 -7.48
N ASN A 48 -17.59 -0.42 -6.60
CA ASN A 48 -16.51 0.53 -6.35
C ASN A 48 -15.32 0.39 -7.32
N ASN A 49 -15.29 -0.68 -8.12
CA ASN A 49 -14.18 -0.99 -9.01
C ASN A 49 -14.73 -1.65 -10.27
N VAL A 50 -14.91 -0.85 -11.32
CA VAL A 50 -15.63 -1.24 -12.52
C VAL A 50 -14.78 -0.98 -13.75
N LEU A 51 -14.47 -2.01 -14.52
CA LEU A 51 -13.89 -1.86 -15.86
C LEU A 51 -14.97 -2.15 -16.90
N VAL A 52 -15.18 -1.21 -17.81
CA VAL A 52 -16.21 -1.29 -18.84
C VAL A 52 -15.54 -1.36 -20.20
N ILE A 53 -15.83 -2.41 -20.97
CA ILE A 53 -15.50 -2.48 -22.39
C ILE A 53 -16.71 -2.00 -23.20
N TYR A 54 -16.51 -0.96 -23.98
CA TYR A 54 -17.44 -0.47 -24.98
C TYR A 54 -16.98 -0.96 -26.35
N VAL A 55 -17.86 -1.57 -27.14
CA VAL A 55 -17.51 -2.06 -28.48
C VAL A 55 -18.39 -1.44 -29.55
N ALA A 56 -17.83 -1.24 -30.75
CA ALA A 56 -18.59 -0.79 -31.91
C ALA A 56 -19.53 -1.89 -32.43
N SER A 57 -19.03 -3.14 -32.42
CA SER A 57 -19.84 -4.34 -32.60
C SER A 57 -19.11 -5.55 -31.98
N PRO A 58 -19.83 -6.60 -31.56
CA PRO A 58 -19.22 -7.80 -31.00
C PRO A 58 -18.31 -8.52 -32.01
N LYS A 59 -18.67 -8.44 -33.30
CA LYS A 59 -17.91 -9.05 -34.39
C LYS A 59 -16.57 -8.35 -34.62
N ALA A 60 -16.53 -7.02 -34.50
CA ALA A 60 -15.31 -6.25 -34.74
C ALA A 60 -14.30 -6.36 -33.59
N ALA A 61 -14.76 -6.52 -32.33
CA ALA A 61 -13.92 -6.61 -31.14
C ALA A 61 -13.86 -8.03 -30.53
N GLY A 62 -14.02 -9.07 -31.36
CA GLY A 62 -14.22 -10.44 -30.89
C GLY A 62 -13.04 -11.02 -30.11
N ALA A 63 -11.80 -10.70 -30.51
CA ALA A 63 -10.60 -11.16 -29.82
C ALA A 63 -10.45 -10.50 -28.44
N GLU A 64 -10.73 -9.20 -28.38
CA GLU A 64 -10.63 -8.38 -27.18
C GLU A 64 -11.71 -8.75 -26.17
N LEU A 65 -12.92 -9.03 -26.65
CA LEU A 65 -14.02 -9.54 -25.83
C LEU A 65 -13.71 -10.91 -25.22
N LYS A 66 -12.98 -11.78 -25.94
CA LYS A 66 -12.56 -13.07 -25.39
C LYS A 66 -11.62 -12.86 -24.20
N VAL A 67 -10.58 -12.04 -24.35
CA VAL A 67 -9.64 -11.69 -23.27
C VAL A 67 -10.37 -11.05 -22.09
N PHE A 68 -11.27 -10.11 -22.37
CA PHE A 68 -12.05 -9.41 -21.35
C PHE A 68 -12.95 -10.37 -20.54
N ARG A 69 -13.63 -11.32 -21.21
CA ARG A 69 -14.47 -12.33 -20.56
C ARG A 69 -13.63 -13.28 -19.70
N GLU A 70 -12.47 -13.71 -20.17
CA GLU A 70 -11.55 -14.55 -19.38
C GLU A 70 -11.00 -13.81 -18.16
N ALA A 71 -10.65 -12.53 -18.29
CA ALA A 71 -10.22 -11.68 -17.18
C ALA A 71 -11.32 -11.48 -16.13
N ALA A 72 -12.59 -11.39 -16.56
CA ALA A 72 -13.73 -11.25 -15.66
C ALA A 72 -13.86 -12.41 -14.66
N GLU A 73 -13.54 -13.63 -15.08
CA GLU A 73 -13.50 -14.79 -14.20
C GLU A 73 -12.43 -14.65 -13.11
N GLY A 74 -11.27 -14.08 -13.45
CA GLY A 74 -10.14 -13.87 -12.53
C GLY A 74 -10.32 -12.74 -11.52
N VAL A 75 -11.30 -11.85 -11.73
CA VAL A 75 -11.62 -10.73 -10.82
C VAL A 75 -12.95 -10.91 -10.09
N ARG A 76 -13.59 -12.08 -10.24
CA ARG A 76 -14.89 -12.37 -9.63
C ARG A 76 -14.80 -12.19 -8.11
N GLY A 77 -15.63 -11.31 -7.57
CA GLY A 77 -15.68 -11.00 -6.14
C GLY A 77 -14.75 -9.87 -5.69
N THR A 78 -13.76 -9.48 -6.51
CA THR A 78 -12.83 -8.38 -6.21
C THR A 78 -13.01 -7.15 -7.11
N GLY A 79 -13.65 -7.32 -8.27
CA GLY A 79 -13.96 -6.26 -9.21
C GLY A 79 -15.21 -6.58 -10.05
N THR A 80 -15.68 -5.59 -10.81
CA THR A 80 -16.80 -5.76 -11.74
C THR A 80 -16.33 -5.47 -13.16
N MET A 81 -16.60 -6.37 -14.10
CA MET A 81 -16.32 -6.17 -15.52
C MET A 81 -17.63 -6.12 -16.30
N VAL A 82 -17.77 -5.10 -17.14
CA VAL A 82 -19.03 -4.74 -17.79
C VAL A 82 -18.82 -4.66 -19.29
N TYR A 83 -19.73 -5.24 -20.04
CA TYR A 83 -19.74 -5.21 -21.49
C TYR A 83 -20.88 -4.32 -22.00
N VAL A 84 -20.54 -3.40 -22.91
CA VAL A 84 -21.51 -2.51 -23.57
C VAL A 84 -21.30 -2.54 -25.08
N ASP A 85 -22.29 -3.05 -25.81
CA ASP A 85 -22.34 -2.97 -27.27
C ASP A 85 -22.95 -1.65 -27.72
N CYS A 86 -22.15 -0.71 -28.23
CA CYS A 86 -22.63 0.59 -28.72
C CYS A 86 -23.26 0.51 -30.12
N GLY A 87 -23.09 -0.59 -30.84
CA GLY A 87 -23.72 -0.85 -32.14
C GLY A 87 -25.19 -1.24 -32.01
N GLN A 88 -25.59 -1.86 -30.89
CA GLN A 88 -26.97 -2.26 -30.66
C GLN A 88 -27.87 -1.05 -30.36
N GLN A 89 -29.05 -1.02 -31.00
CA GLN A 89 -29.99 0.11 -30.96
C GLN A 89 -30.40 0.53 -29.54
N GLU A 90 -30.60 -0.43 -28.64
CA GLU A 90 -31.00 -0.21 -27.24
C GLU A 90 -29.92 0.53 -26.43
N ARG A 91 -28.64 0.27 -26.71
CA ARG A 91 -27.48 0.79 -25.97
C ARG A 91 -26.80 1.98 -26.65
N LYS A 92 -27.13 2.25 -27.91
CA LYS A 92 -26.62 3.40 -28.67
C LYS A 92 -26.89 4.74 -27.98
N LYS A 93 -28.04 4.87 -27.29
CA LYS A 93 -28.38 6.08 -26.50
C LYS A 93 -27.47 6.25 -25.28
N LEU A 94 -27.14 5.14 -24.60
CA LEU A 94 -26.22 5.12 -23.47
C LEU A 94 -24.83 5.61 -23.90
N CYS A 95 -24.25 5.02 -24.95
CA CYS A 95 -22.91 5.40 -25.41
C CYS A 95 -22.85 6.86 -25.88
N LYS A 96 -23.88 7.36 -26.58
CA LYS A 96 -23.98 8.79 -26.94
C LYS A 96 -23.99 9.69 -25.71
N LYS A 97 -24.77 9.36 -24.68
CA LYS A 97 -24.86 10.16 -23.45
C LYS A 97 -23.56 10.14 -22.64
N LEU A 98 -22.84 9.01 -22.66
CA LEU A 98 -21.52 8.86 -22.07
C LEU A 98 -20.39 9.44 -22.94
N LYS A 99 -20.71 9.98 -24.13
CA LYS A 99 -19.75 10.48 -25.11
C LYS A 99 -18.68 9.44 -25.50
N ILE A 100 -19.10 8.18 -25.64
CA ILE A 100 -18.24 7.06 -26.02
C ILE A 100 -18.45 6.73 -27.50
N THR A 101 -17.35 6.69 -28.24
CA THR A 101 -17.31 6.30 -29.66
C THR A 101 -16.22 5.25 -29.84
N PRO A 102 -16.54 3.95 -29.66
CA PRO A 102 -15.54 2.89 -29.74
C PRO A 102 -15.12 2.62 -31.20
N ASP A 103 -13.85 2.33 -31.44
CA ASP A 103 -13.32 1.88 -32.73
C ASP A 103 -12.05 0.99 -32.57
N PRO A 104 -12.14 -0.35 -32.70
CA PRO A 104 -13.37 -1.14 -32.61
C PRO A 104 -13.89 -1.27 -31.16
N TYR A 105 -13.09 -0.87 -30.16
CA TYR A 105 -13.47 -0.87 -28.74
C TYR A 105 -12.86 0.31 -27.94
N THR A 106 -13.33 0.51 -26.72
CA THR A 106 -12.75 1.42 -25.73
C THR A 106 -12.91 0.81 -24.34
N LEU A 107 -11.86 0.85 -23.53
CA LEU A 107 -11.88 0.36 -22.14
C LEU A 107 -11.76 1.54 -21.18
N LYS A 108 -12.78 1.71 -20.33
CA LYS A 108 -12.80 2.76 -19.31
C LYS A 108 -12.96 2.17 -17.92
N HIS A 109 -12.14 2.63 -16.99
CA HIS A 109 -12.18 2.25 -15.59
C HIS A 109 -12.88 3.33 -14.77
N TYR A 110 -13.71 2.86 -13.85
CA TYR A 110 -14.46 3.68 -12.90
C TYR A 110 -14.16 3.16 -11.50
N LYS A 111 -13.94 4.11 -10.58
CA LYS A 111 -13.59 3.83 -9.19
C LYS A 111 -14.45 4.68 -8.28
N ASP A 112 -15.05 4.03 -7.28
CA ASP A 112 -15.86 4.68 -6.24
C ASP A 112 -16.98 5.58 -6.82
N GLY A 113 -17.56 5.20 -7.98
CA GLY A 113 -18.66 5.92 -8.64
C GLY A 113 -18.25 6.84 -9.78
N ASP A 114 -16.98 7.24 -9.83
CA ASP A 114 -16.47 8.23 -10.78
C ASP A 114 -15.60 7.60 -11.86
N TYR A 115 -15.48 8.30 -12.99
CA TYR A 115 -14.47 7.96 -14.00
C TYR A 115 -13.08 8.13 -13.39
N HIS A 116 -12.28 7.07 -13.47
CA HIS A 116 -10.92 7.07 -12.95
C HIS A 116 -9.93 7.32 -14.08
N LYS A 117 -9.84 6.39 -15.04
CA LYS A 117 -8.97 6.53 -16.21
C LYS A 117 -9.35 5.54 -17.31
N ASP A 118 -8.78 5.73 -18.49
CA ASP A 118 -8.80 4.73 -19.55
C ASP A 118 -7.85 3.60 -19.22
N TYR A 119 -8.19 2.38 -19.66
CA TYR A 119 -7.29 1.24 -19.49
C TYR A 119 -6.04 1.45 -20.34
N ASP A 120 -4.90 1.51 -19.67
CA ASP A 120 -3.61 1.94 -20.20
C ASP A 120 -2.57 0.82 -20.20
N ARG A 121 -3.03 -0.43 -20.08
CA ARG A 121 -2.19 -1.62 -19.94
C ARG A 121 -2.33 -2.56 -21.13
N GLN A 122 -1.50 -3.60 -21.19
CA GLN A 122 -1.58 -4.61 -22.23
C GLN A 122 -2.93 -5.34 -22.21
N LEU A 123 -3.44 -5.69 -23.39
CA LEU A 123 -4.69 -6.42 -23.53
C LEU A 123 -4.47 -7.93 -23.31
N SER A 124 -4.22 -8.32 -22.07
CA SER A 124 -4.07 -9.72 -21.64
C SER A 124 -4.85 -9.99 -20.36
N VAL A 125 -5.21 -11.26 -20.14
CA VAL A 125 -5.93 -11.70 -18.93
C VAL A 125 -5.16 -11.31 -17.66
N ALA A 126 -3.85 -11.59 -17.63
CA ALA A 126 -3.01 -11.30 -16.48
C ALA A 126 -2.89 -9.80 -16.19
N SER A 127 -2.73 -8.98 -17.24
CA SER A 127 -2.62 -7.53 -17.11
C SER A 127 -3.93 -6.92 -16.61
N MET A 128 -5.07 -7.33 -17.18
CA MET A 128 -6.40 -6.87 -16.75
C MET A 128 -6.70 -7.27 -15.30
N VAL A 129 -6.41 -8.51 -14.91
CA VAL A 129 -6.61 -8.96 -13.52
C VAL A 129 -5.73 -8.17 -12.55
N THR A 130 -4.47 -7.91 -12.92
CA THR A 130 -3.55 -7.11 -12.10
C THR A 130 -4.00 -5.66 -12.00
N PHE A 131 -4.47 -5.08 -13.10
CA PHE A 131 -5.08 -3.74 -13.13
C PHE A 131 -6.30 -3.67 -12.22
N MET A 132 -7.19 -4.64 -12.27
CA MET A 132 -8.37 -4.66 -11.42
C MET A 132 -8.05 -4.85 -9.94
N ARG A 133 -6.90 -5.43 -9.57
CA ARG A 133 -6.45 -5.50 -8.17
C ARG A 133 -5.90 -4.17 -7.68
N ASP A 134 -5.11 -3.49 -8.51
CA ASP A 134 -4.55 -2.17 -8.21
C ASP A 134 -4.58 -1.26 -9.45
N PRO A 135 -5.71 -0.57 -9.69
CA PRO A 135 -5.89 0.26 -10.88
C PRO A 135 -5.13 1.58 -10.77
N SER A 136 -4.73 1.98 -9.56
CA SER A 136 -3.93 3.17 -9.28
C SER A 136 -2.42 2.87 -9.24
N GLY A 137 -2.05 1.59 -9.26
CA GLY A 137 -0.65 1.15 -9.33
C GLY A 137 0.00 1.49 -10.67
N ASP A 138 1.32 1.70 -10.59
CA ASP A 138 2.18 1.93 -11.75
C ASP A 138 2.03 0.82 -12.80
N LEU A 139 2.36 1.15 -14.05
CA LEU A 139 2.46 0.17 -15.12
C LEU A 139 3.40 -0.98 -14.69
N PRO A 140 3.00 -2.26 -14.84
CA PRO A 140 3.89 -3.39 -14.60
C PRO A 140 5.15 -3.23 -15.46
N TRP A 141 6.31 -3.60 -14.91
CA TRP A 141 7.57 -3.34 -15.60
C TRP A 141 7.70 -4.13 -16.91
N GLU A 142 7.13 -5.33 -16.93
CA GLU A 142 7.02 -6.18 -18.12
C GLU A 142 6.20 -5.56 -19.27
N GLU A 143 5.45 -4.50 -18.98
CA GLU A 143 4.67 -3.75 -19.97
C GLU A 143 5.30 -2.39 -20.32
N ASP A 144 6.37 -2.01 -19.62
CA ASP A 144 7.10 -0.76 -19.86
C ASP A 144 7.93 -0.88 -21.15
N PRO A 145 7.68 -0.04 -22.18
CA PRO A 145 8.47 -0.05 -23.41
C PRO A 145 9.96 0.19 -23.15
N ALA A 146 10.32 0.95 -22.11
CA ALA A 146 11.72 1.19 -21.75
C ALA A 146 12.43 -0.09 -21.30
N GLY A 147 11.69 -1.10 -20.83
CA GLY A 147 12.18 -2.40 -20.37
C GLY A 147 12.15 -3.51 -21.41
N SER A 148 11.88 -3.24 -22.69
CA SER A 148 11.60 -4.29 -23.70
C SER A 148 12.72 -5.31 -23.92
N ASP A 149 13.96 -4.95 -23.58
CA ASP A 149 15.13 -5.84 -23.68
C ASP A 149 15.42 -6.63 -22.39
N VAL A 150 14.70 -6.33 -21.30
CA VAL A 150 14.76 -7.10 -20.06
C VAL A 150 13.85 -8.32 -20.20
N LEU A 151 14.37 -9.51 -19.92
CA LEU A 151 13.58 -10.73 -19.91
C LEU A 151 12.75 -10.82 -18.62
N HIS A 152 11.42 -10.80 -18.73
CA HIS A 152 10.54 -10.91 -17.56
C HIS A 152 10.06 -12.35 -17.33
N PHE A 153 10.31 -12.88 -16.14
CA PHE A 153 9.79 -14.17 -15.72
C PHE A 153 8.47 -14.02 -14.98
N THR A 154 7.42 -14.64 -15.51
CA THR A 154 6.06 -14.60 -14.96
C THR A 154 5.90 -15.50 -13.74
N ASP A 155 6.52 -16.68 -13.77
CA ASP A 155 6.38 -17.73 -12.77
C ASP A 155 7.67 -18.55 -12.58
N ALA A 156 7.70 -19.33 -11.50
CA ALA A 156 8.81 -20.19 -11.14
C ALA A 156 9.14 -21.25 -12.20
N ALA A 157 8.14 -21.80 -12.88
CA ALA A 157 8.34 -22.88 -13.85
C ALA A 157 9.02 -22.35 -15.12
N ALA A 158 8.62 -21.18 -15.61
CA ALA A 158 9.24 -20.47 -16.73
C ALA A 158 10.71 -20.17 -16.42
N PHE A 159 10.99 -19.67 -15.21
CA PHE A 159 12.35 -19.40 -14.75
C PHE A 159 13.22 -20.67 -14.71
N SER A 160 12.76 -21.72 -14.03
CA SER A 160 13.50 -22.99 -13.94
C SER A 160 13.65 -23.70 -15.28
N LYS A 161 12.70 -23.53 -16.21
CA LYS A 161 12.81 -24.04 -17.59
C LYS A 161 13.85 -23.24 -18.37
N HIS A 162 13.88 -21.92 -18.22
CA HIS A 162 14.85 -21.06 -18.91
C HIS A 162 16.28 -21.39 -18.47
N LEU A 163 16.53 -21.48 -17.16
CA LEU A 163 17.86 -21.86 -16.63
C LEU A 163 18.37 -23.21 -17.18
N ARG A 164 17.49 -24.14 -17.56
CA ARG A 164 17.89 -25.43 -18.14
C ARG A 164 18.13 -25.39 -19.65
N LYS A 165 17.54 -24.43 -20.36
CA LYS A 165 17.56 -24.37 -21.83
C LYS A 165 18.50 -23.30 -22.37
N ASP A 166 18.58 -22.17 -21.69
CA ASP A 166 19.42 -21.05 -22.06
C ASP A 166 20.54 -20.92 -21.04
N ILE A 167 21.75 -21.26 -21.49
CA ILE A 167 22.95 -21.30 -20.66
C ILE A 167 23.74 -19.99 -20.71
N ARG A 168 23.24 -18.98 -21.44
CA ARG A 168 23.87 -17.67 -21.53
C ARG A 168 24.04 -17.05 -20.13
N PRO A 169 25.16 -16.34 -19.88
CA PRO A 169 25.30 -15.46 -18.75
C PRO A 169 24.06 -14.58 -18.55
N MET A 170 23.45 -14.68 -17.38
CA MET A 170 22.21 -13.97 -17.06
C MET A 170 22.29 -13.33 -15.68
N LEU A 171 22.04 -12.03 -15.60
CA LEU A 171 21.81 -11.35 -14.33
C LEU A 171 20.32 -11.15 -14.14
N VAL A 172 19.80 -11.58 -12.99
CA VAL A 172 18.36 -11.56 -12.69
C VAL A 172 18.10 -10.59 -11.54
N MET A 173 17.25 -9.59 -11.77
CA MET A 173 16.73 -8.70 -10.74
C MET A 173 15.47 -9.28 -10.12
N PHE A 174 15.58 -9.72 -8.87
CA PHE A 174 14.44 -10.05 -8.03
C PHE A 174 13.93 -8.79 -7.35
N HIS A 175 12.69 -8.42 -7.66
CA HIS A 175 12.10 -7.17 -7.21
C HIS A 175 10.66 -7.35 -6.72
N VAL A 176 10.11 -6.27 -6.15
CA VAL A 176 8.69 -6.11 -5.82
C VAL A 176 8.19 -4.76 -6.31
N PRO A 177 6.90 -4.60 -6.65
CA PRO A 177 6.36 -3.36 -7.24
C PRO A 177 6.49 -2.12 -6.35
N TRP A 178 6.34 -2.26 -5.02
CA TRP A 178 6.40 -1.15 -4.06
C TRP A 178 7.83 -0.71 -3.70
N CYS A 179 8.85 -1.43 -4.17
CA CYS A 179 10.25 -1.16 -3.82
C CYS A 179 10.78 0.09 -4.55
N GLY A 180 10.94 1.20 -3.82
CA GLY A 180 11.45 2.45 -4.38
C GLY A 180 12.89 2.37 -4.93
N PHE A 181 13.77 1.56 -4.32
CA PHE A 181 15.11 1.32 -4.85
C PHE A 181 15.08 0.60 -6.20
N CYS A 182 14.22 -0.41 -6.33
CA CYS A 182 14.00 -1.15 -7.55
C CYS A 182 13.55 -0.21 -8.66
N LYS A 183 12.54 0.64 -8.38
CA LYS A 183 12.04 1.63 -9.34
C LYS A 183 13.13 2.57 -9.85
N ARG A 184 14.01 3.07 -8.96
CA ARG A 184 15.14 3.94 -9.36
C ARG A 184 16.17 3.22 -10.23
N MET A 185 16.35 1.91 -10.05
CA MET A 185 17.32 1.12 -10.78
C MET A 185 16.84 0.66 -12.17
N LYS A 186 15.52 0.51 -12.37
CA LYS A 186 14.94 0.02 -13.64
C LYS A 186 15.48 0.73 -14.90
N PRO A 187 15.61 2.06 -14.96
CA PRO A 187 16.08 2.74 -16.17
C PRO A 187 17.51 2.34 -16.56
N ASP A 188 18.43 2.31 -15.60
CA ASP A 188 19.83 1.92 -15.84
C ASP A 188 19.94 0.43 -16.17
N TYR A 189 19.16 -0.40 -15.49
CA TYR A 189 19.10 -1.84 -15.76
C TYR A 189 18.58 -2.15 -17.18
N ALA A 190 17.56 -1.43 -17.62
CA ALA A 190 17.00 -1.62 -18.96
C ALA A 190 17.95 -1.13 -20.06
N LYS A 191 18.62 0.01 -19.87
CA LYS A 191 19.68 0.48 -20.78
C LYS A 191 20.83 -0.53 -20.87
N ALA A 192 21.23 -1.11 -19.74
CA ALA A 192 22.25 -2.15 -19.73
C ALA A 192 21.77 -3.41 -20.49
N ALA A 193 20.49 -3.75 -20.40
CA ALA A 193 19.89 -4.88 -21.13
C ALA A 193 19.97 -4.68 -22.65
N SER A 194 19.60 -3.48 -23.12
CA SER A 194 19.72 -3.14 -24.55
C SER A 194 21.16 -3.20 -25.04
N GLU A 195 22.11 -2.66 -24.28
CA GLU A 195 23.53 -2.67 -24.65
C GLU A 195 24.10 -4.09 -24.69
N LEU A 196 23.83 -4.91 -23.67
CA LEU A 196 24.28 -6.30 -23.60
C LEU A 196 23.64 -7.19 -24.66
N LYS A 197 22.36 -6.95 -24.99
CA LYS A 197 21.68 -7.63 -26.10
C LYS A 197 22.35 -7.31 -27.43
N ALA A 198 22.73 -6.05 -27.67
CA ALA A 198 23.42 -5.63 -28.89
C ALA A 198 24.83 -6.25 -29.02
N LYS A 199 25.56 -6.43 -27.91
CA LYS A 199 26.85 -7.15 -27.87
C LYS A 199 26.69 -8.65 -28.10
N GLY A 200 25.52 -9.21 -27.78
CA GLY A 200 25.20 -10.63 -27.92
C GLY A 200 25.78 -11.48 -26.80
N GLY A 201 25.12 -12.61 -26.50
CA GLY A 201 25.60 -13.60 -25.53
C GLY A 201 25.23 -13.37 -24.07
N TYR A 202 24.62 -12.24 -23.71
CA TYR A 202 24.27 -11.89 -22.33
C TYR A 202 22.76 -11.64 -22.17
N LEU A 203 22.24 -11.84 -20.96
CA LEU A 203 20.85 -11.61 -20.61
C LEU A 203 20.74 -10.79 -19.32
N LEU A 204 19.87 -9.78 -19.34
CA LEU A 204 19.34 -9.17 -18.13
C LEU A 204 17.88 -9.56 -18.02
N ALA A 205 17.52 -10.08 -16.86
CA ALA A 205 16.18 -10.55 -16.58
C ALA A 205 15.63 -9.97 -15.29
N ALA A 206 14.32 -10.07 -15.10
CA ALA A 206 13.62 -9.61 -13.92
C ALA A 206 12.52 -10.58 -13.49
N MET A 207 12.29 -10.68 -12.18
CA MET A 207 11.20 -11.46 -11.60
C MET A 207 10.56 -10.71 -10.44
N ASN A 208 9.23 -10.56 -10.50
CA ASN A 208 8.44 -10.08 -9.37
C ASN A 208 8.20 -11.22 -8.36
N VAL A 209 8.90 -11.18 -7.24
CA VAL A 209 8.84 -12.21 -6.18
C VAL A 209 7.82 -11.92 -5.08
N GLU A 210 6.99 -10.89 -5.25
CA GLU A 210 5.78 -10.69 -4.43
C GLU A 210 4.66 -11.65 -4.83
N ARG A 211 4.62 -12.07 -6.10
CA ARG A 211 3.60 -12.98 -6.61
C ARG A 211 3.72 -14.35 -5.95
N GLN A 212 2.57 -14.94 -5.60
CA GLN A 212 2.52 -16.23 -4.91
C GLN A 212 3.14 -17.35 -5.73
N GLU A 213 2.95 -17.35 -7.05
CA GLU A 213 3.57 -18.28 -7.99
C GLU A 213 5.11 -18.23 -8.01
N ASN A 214 5.72 -17.13 -7.54
CA ASN A 214 7.16 -16.94 -7.43
C ASN A 214 7.70 -17.16 -6.02
N ALA A 215 6.84 -17.46 -5.03
CA ALA A 215 7.25 -17.74 -3.66
C ALA A 215 8.29 -18.88 -3.54
N PRO A 216 8.22 -19.97 -4.32
CA PRO A 216 9.26 -21.00 -4.30
C PRO A 216 10.65 -20.47 -4.68
N ILE A 217 10.73 -19.60 -5.70
CA ILE A 217 11.99 -18.99 -6.14
C ILE A 217 12.54 -18.03 -5.08
N ARG A 218 11.66 -17.23 -4.46
CA ARG A 218 12.03 -16.34 -3.36
C ARG A 218 12.70 -17.10 -2.21
N LYS A 219 12.11 -18.24 -1.82
CA LYS A 219 12.65 -19.11 -0.77
C LYS A 219 13.95 -19.79 -1.19
N LEU A 220 13.98 -20.33 -2.40
CA LEU A 220 15.14 -21.07 -2.93
C LEU A 220 16.42 -20.24 -2.91
N PHE A 221 16.35 -18.97 -3.27
CA PHE A 221 17.50 -18.06 -3.29
C PHE A 221 17.62 -17.16 -2.06
N ASN A 222 16.84 -17.42 -1.01
CA ASN A 222 16.84 -16.65 0.24
C ASN A 222 16.77 -15.13 0.03
N ILE A 223 15.83 -14.67 -0.82
CA ILE A 223 15.69 -13.26 -1.16
C ILE A 223 14.96 -12.53 -0.03
N THR A 224 15.73 -11.81 0.79
CA THR A 224 15.27 -11.06 1.97
C THR A 224 15.24 -9.54 1.78
N GLY A 225 15.95 -9.01 0.77
CA GLY A 225 15.99 -7.60 0.41
C GLY A 225 15.63 -7.35 -1.05
N PHE A 226 15.36 -6.10 -1.41
CA PHE A 226 15.02 -5.72 -2.79
C PHE A 226 15.69 -4.39 -3.19
N PRO A 227 16.24 -4.27 -4.41
CA PRO A 227 16.42 -5.36 -5.37
C PRO A 227 17.52 -6.33 -4.91
N THR A 228 17.38 -7.62 -5.25
CA THR A 228 18.47 -8.59 -5.17
C THR A 228 18.83 -9.03 -6.59
N LEU A 229 20.11 -8.94 -6.93
CA LEU A 229 20.62 -9.26 -8.25
C LEU A 229 21.45 -10.53 -8.16
N ILE A 230 21.10 -11.54 -8.94
CA ILE A 230 21.82 -12.83 -8.93
C ILE A 230 22.29 -13.16 -10.33
N TYR A 231 23.58 -13.45 -10.44
CA TYR A 231 24.22 -13.86 -11.65
C TYR A 231 24.19 -15.38 -11.81
N PHE A 232 23.69 -15.81 -12.98
CA PHE A 232 23.60 -17.18 -13.43
C PHE A 232 24.52 -17.39 -14.62
N GLU A 233 25.22 -18.52 -14.61
CA GLU A 233 26.06 -18.96 -15.71
C GLU A 233 25.83 -20.47 -15.89
N ASN A 234 25.62 -20.92 -17.12
CA ASN A 234 25.32 -22.32 -17.40
C ASN A 234 24.13 -22.86 -16.57
N GLY A 235 23.11 -22.03 -16.35
CA GLY A 235 21.91 -22.40 -15.59
C GLY A 235 22.10 -22.52 -14.08
N LYS A 236 23.29 -22.21 -13.56
CA LYS A 236 23.62 -22.30 -12.13
C LYS A 236 23.83 -20.91 -11.55
N LEU A 237 23.34 -20.70 -10.32
CA LEU A 237 23.71 -19.53 -9.53
C LEU A 237 25.23 -19.55 -9.34
N ARG A 238 25.90 -18.44 -9.66
CA ARG A 238 27.33 -18.26 -9.41
C ARG A 238 27.56 -17.29 -8.27
N PHE A 239 27.01 -16.08 -8.36
CA PHE A 239 27.23 -15.00 -7.39
C PHE A 239 25.99 -14.12 -7.24
N THR A 240 25.85 -13.51 -6.07
CA THR A 240 24.98 -12.34 -5.87
C THR A 240 25.76 -11.10 -6.29
N TYR A 241 25.15 -10.24 -7.11
CA TYR A 241 25.77 -8.99 -7.55
C TYR A 241 25.63 -7.92 -6.46
N GLU A 242 26.75 -7.37 -6.02
CA GLU A 242 26.84 -6.34 -4.98
C GLU A 242 27.49 -5.03 -5.47
N GLY A 243 27.71 -4.91 -6.78
CA GLY A 243 28.33 -3.74 -7.41
C GLY A 243 27.44 -2.49 -7.41
N GLU A 244 27.83 -1.51 -8.22
CA GLU A 244 27.05 -0.28 -8.40
C GLU A 244 25.82 -0.49 -9.30
N ASN A 245 24.71 0.15 -8.97
CA ASN A 245 23.46 -0.02 -9.71
C ASN A 245 23.38 0.85 -10.99
N THR A 246 24.52 1.25 -11.56
CA THR A 246 24.61 2.08 -12.76
C THR A 246 24.64 1.23 -14.02
N LYS A 247 24.25 1.80 -15.16
CA LYS A 247 24.26 1.10 -16.46
C LYS A 247 25.65 0.52 -16.75
N ASP A 248 26.70 1.34 -16.64
CA ASP A 248 28.07 0.95 -16.99
C ASP A 248 28.60 -0.16 -16.06
N ALA A 249 28.36 -0.06 -14.75
CA ALA A 249 28.79 -1.10 -13.80
C ALA A 249 28.11 -2.46 -14.01
N LEU A 250 26.85 -2.46 -14.46
CA LEU A 250 26.13 -3.69 -14.83
C LEU A 250 26.68 -4.30 -16.12
N VAL A 251 26.96 -3.48 -17.13
CA VAL A 251 27.56 -3.93 -18.40
C VAL A 251 28.95 -4.49 -18.15
N ASP A 252 29.79 -3.77 -17.42
CA ASP A 252 31.17 -4.17 -17.11
C ASP A 252 31.21 -5.49 -16.34
N PHE A 253 30.33 -5.65 -15.34
CA PHE A 253 30.21 -6.91 -14.62
C PHE A 253 29.77 -8.06 -15.52
N MET A 254 28.81 -7.84 -16.41
CA MET A 254 28.34 -8.90 -17.31
C MET A 254 29.41 -9.30 -18.33
N LEU A 255 30.22 -8.36 -18.80
CA LEU A 255 31.33 -8.64 -19.71
C LEU A 255 32.51 -9.33 -19.02
N ASN A 256 32.77 -9.00 -17.75
CA ASN A 256 33.87 -9.53 -16.95
C ASN A 256 33.38 -9.96 -15.56
N PRO A 257 32.62 -11.06 -15.45
CA PRO A 257 32.05 -11.49 -14.18
C PRO A 257 33.18 -11.95 -13.25
N ASN A 258 33.45 -11.19 -12.20
CA ASN A 258 34.42 -11.55 -11.17
C ASN A 258 33.69 -11.85 -9.85
N ALA A 259 34.14 -12.88 -9.13
CA ALA A 259 33.61 -13.26 -7.82
C ALA A 259 33.86 -12.17 -6.75
N LYS A 260 34.82 -11.27 -7.02
CA LYS A 260 35.05 -10.06 -6.23
C LYS A 260 34.48 -8.89 -7.04
N PRO A 261 33.32 -8.34 -6.68
CA PRO A 261 32.90 -7.06 -7.25
C PRO A 261 34.03 -6.05 -7.02
N THR A 262 34.24 -5.13 -7.97
CA THR A 262 34.92 -3.87 -7.65
C THR A 262 34.21 -3.34 -6.41
N PRO A 263 34.89 -3.22 -5.26
CA PRO A 263 34.27 -2.65 -4.08
C PRO A 263 33.67 -1.33 -4.51
N LYS A 264 32.42 -1.03 -4.12
CA LYS A 264 31.93 0.35 -4.18
C LYS A 264 33.08 1.20 -3.64
N PRO A 265 33.52 2.25 -4.36
CA PRO A 265 34.49 3.18 -3.80
C PRO A 265 33.98 3.50 -2.42
N LYS A 266 34.71 3.08 -1.38
CA LYS A 266 34.33 3.42 -0.02
C LYS A 266 34.31 4.94 -0.05
N GLU A 267 33.13 5.54 0.13
CA GLU A 267 33.10 6.95 0.45
C GLU A 267 34.10 7.13 1.60
N PRO A 268 35.04 8.08 1.47
CA PRO A 268 36.03 8.31 2.52
C PRO A 268 35.27 8.41 3.84
N GLU A 269 35.78 7.74 4.87
CA GLU A 269 35.05 7.69 6.13
C GLU A 269 34.85 9.13 6.60
N TRP A 270 33.67 9.45 7.12
CA TRP A 270 33.40 10.82 7.55
C TRP A 270 34.45 11.30 8.58
N SER A 271 34.94 10.38 9.43
CA SER A 271 36.02 10.62 10.37
C SER A 271 37.38 10.95 9.76
N GLU A 272 37.60 10.70 8.47
CA GLU A 272 38.83 11.03 7.75
C GLU A 272 38.80 12.43 7.13
N ASP A 273 37.66 13.13 7.24
CA ASP A 273 37.52 14.50 6.75
C ASP A 273 38.17 15.50 7.72
N SER A 274 39.45 15.77 7.52
CA SER A 274 40.21 16.74 8.33
C SER A 274 39.74 18.19 8.19
N SER A 275 38.81 18.48 7.29
CA SER A 275 38.20 19.82 7.14
C SER A 275 36.93 19.99 7.97
N SER A 276 36.42 18.92 8.57
CA SER A 276 35.21 18.94 9.40
C SER A 276 35.50 19.47 10.80
N GLU A 277 34.65 20.37 11.29
CA GLU A 277 34.66 20.86 12.68
C GLU A 277 33.93 19.90 13.64
N ILE A 278 33.56 18.71 13.16
CA ILE A 278 32.87 17.67 13.92
C ILE A 278 33.89 16.78 14.64
N ALA A 279 33.69 16.59 15.94
CA ALA A 279 34.45 15.58 16.68
C ALA A 279 33.91 14.18 16.38
N HIS A 280 34.76 13.32 15.83
CA HIS A 280 34.42 11.91 15.61
C HIS A 280 34.77 11.09 16.84
N LEU A 281 33.75 10.62 17.54
CA LEU A 281 33.90 9.89 18.80
C LEU A 281 34.00 8.39 18.55
N THR A 282 34.89 7.76 19.31
CA THR A 282 35.08 6.31 19.42
C THR A 282 34.86 5.87 20.85
N ALA A 283 34.92 4.56 21.12
CA ALA A 283 34.88 4.03 22.49
C ALA A 283 35.88 4.72 23.45
N ASP A 284 37.06 5.09 22.95
CA ASP A 284 38.13 5.66 23.76
C ASP A 284 37.95 7.17 24.03
N SER A 285 37.36 7.92 23.10
CA SER A 285 37.22 9.38 23.21
C SER A 285 35.86 9.82 23.74
N PHE A 286 34.82 8.99 23.61
CA PHE A 286 33.43 9.38 23.89
C PHE A 286 33.24 10.01 25.27
N GLU A 287 33.60 9.29 26.34
CA GLU A 287 33.35 9.75 27.71
C GLU A 287 34.23 10.94 28.11
N ALA A 288 35.46 11.03 27.57
CA ALA A 288 36.35 12.15 27.82
C ALA A 288 35.81 13.44 27.17
N THR A 289 35.49 13.38 25.88
CA THR A 289 34.95 14.52 25.13
C THR A 289 33.65 15.04 25.73
N LEU A 290 32.76 14.15 26.16
CA LEU A 290 31.51 14.57 26.80
C LEU A 290 31.72 15.34 28.11
N LYS A 291 32.82 15.09 28.85
CA LYS A 291 33.13 15.73 30.13
C LYS A 291 33.87 17.06 29.95
N ASP A 292 34.74 17.15 28.96
CA ASP A 292 35.59 18.31 28.71
C ASP A 292 34.79 19.50 28.15
N GLU A 293 33.68 19.23 27.46
CA GLU A 293 32.82 20.24 26.87
C GLU A 293 31.57 20.53 27.73
N PRO A 294 31.12 21.80 27.81
CA PRO A 294 29.92 22.16 28.57
C PRO A 294 28.65 21.52 27.98
N SER A 295 28.58 21.43 26.66
CA SER A 295 27.46 20.86 25.91
C SER A 295 27.94 20.15 24.65
N VAL A 296 27.47 18.92 24.43
CA VAL A 296 27.81 18.12 23.24
C VAL A 296 26.53 17.58 22.62
N LEU A 297 26.34 17.84 21.33
CA LEU A 297 25.31 17.20 20.54
C LEU A 297 25.95 16.09 19.71
N VAL A 298 25.55 14.85 19.97
CA VAL A 298 26.15 13.67 19.32
C VAL A 298 25.17 13.08 18.29
N MET A 299 25.60 13.00 17.04
CA MET A 299 24.90 12.30 15.96
C MET A 299 25.37 10.84 15.87
N PHE A 300 24.50 9.92 16.25
CA PHE A 300 24.67 8.48 16.02
C PHE A 300 24.22 8.16 14.60
N TYR A 301 25.17 7.77 13.75
CA TYR A 301 24.93 7.55 12.31
C TYR A 301 25.36 6.16 11.85
N ALA A 302 24.96 5.82 10.63
CA ALA A 302 25.45 4.66 9.90
C ALA A 302 25.90 5.10 8.50
N PRO A 303 27.07 4.66 7.99
CA PRO A 303 27.62 5.11 6.70
C PRO A 303 26.70 4.87 5.51
N TRP A 304 25.91 3.80 5.56
CA TRP A 304 24.95 3.42 4.51
C TRP A 304 23.59 4.13 4.62
N CYS A 305 23.33 4.89 5.69
CA CYS A 305 22.03 5.51 5.92
C CYS A 305 21.87 6.81 5.10
N GLY A 306 20.96 6.79 4.12
CA GLY A 306 20.67 7.96 3.29
C GLY A 306 20.15 9.19 4.06
N HIS A 307 19.45 9.01 5.19
CA HIS A 307 19.06 10.13 6.05
C HIS A 307 20.28 10.77 6.76
N CYS A 308 21.28 9.97 7.12
CA CYS A 308 22.53 10.47 7.70
C CYS A 308 23.31 11.26 6.66
N LYS A 309 23.44 10.72 5.44
CA LYS A 309 24.12 11.40 4.32
C LYS A 309 23.51 12.76 3.99
N ARG A 310 22.17 12.89 4.08
CA ARG A 310 21.48 14.18 3.88
C ARG A 310 21.68 15.16 5.04
N MET A 311 21.80 14.66 6.27
CA MET A 311 21.98 15.50 7.45
C MET A 311 23.44 15.94 7.63
N LYS A 312 24.41 15.14 7.19
CA LYS A 312 25.85 15.44 7.27
C LYS A 312 26.21 16.89 6.87
N PRO A 313 25.87 17.39 5.67
CA PRO A 313 26.26 18.75 5.27
C PRO A 313 25.63 19.85 6.15
N GLU A 314 24.39 19.65 6.63
CA GLU A 314 23.74 20.58 7.56
C GLU A 314 24.40 20.55 8.95
N TYR A 315 24.83 19.36 9.39
CA TYR A 315 25.51 19.17 10.66
C TYR A 315 26.91 19.82 10.66
N GLU A 316 27.67 19.65 9.57
CA GLU A 316 28.99 20.28 9.38
C GLU A 316 28.88 21.80 9.30
N LYS A 317 27.89 22.30 8.55
CA LYS A 317 27.59 23.72 8.47
C LYS A 317 27.26 24.32 9.84
N ALA A 318 26.45 23.61 10.64
CA ALA A 318 26.14 24.04 12.01
C ALA A 318 27.39 24.08 12.91
N ALA A 319 28.27 23.08 12.83
CA ALA A 319 29.51 23.06 13.61
C ALA A 319 30.41 24.26 13.28
N LEU A 320 30.55 24.58 11.99
CA LEU A 320 31.29 25.76 11.55
C LEU A 320 30.66 27.05 12.08
N GLU A 321 29.34 27.18 12.01
CA GLU A 321 28.62 28.37 12.49
C GLU A 321 28.73 28.54 14.03
N LEU A 322 28.69 27.45 14.80
CA LEU A 322 28.90 27.47 16.25
C LEU A 322 30.29 27.98 16.61
N LYS A 323 31.32 27.47 15.93
CA LYS A 323 32.72 27.91 16.11
C LYS A 323 32.89 29.39 15.76
N GLN A 324 32.35 29.83 14.63
CA GLN A 324 32.43 31.22 14.18
C GLN A 324 31.68 32.18 15.11
N SER A 325 30.51 31.76 15.61
CA SER A 325 29.67 32.54 16.52
C SER A 325 30.09 32.43 17.99
N ARG A 326 31.12 31.63 18.31
CA ARG A 326 31.61 31.35 19.67
C ARG A 326 30.50 30.87 20.61
N VAL A 327 29.58 30.05 20.09
CA VAL A 327 28.55 29.41 20.91
C VAL A 327 29.23 28.29 21.72
N PRO A 328 29.05 28.24 23.05
CA PRO A 328 29.67 27.21 23.88
C PRO A 328 29.09 25.82 23.56
N GLY A 329 29.99 24.85 23.46
CA GLY A 329 29.66 23.46 23.14
C GLY A 329 30.15 23.02 21.77
N MET A 330 29.93 21.74 21.47
CA MET A 330 30.40 21.13 20.23
C MET A 330 29.37 20.21 19.59
N LEU A 331 29.54 19.98 18.28
CA LEU A 331 28.88 18.91 17.56
C LEU A 331 29.85 17.74 17.38
N ALA A 332 29.35 16.54 17.65
CA ALA A 332 30.09 15.30 17.54
C ALA A 332 29.32 14.27 16.73
N ALA A 333 30.02 13.31 16.14
CA ALA A 333 29.46 12.21 15.39
C ALA A 333 30.07 10.88 15.84
N LEU A 334 29.26 9.81 15.86
CA LEU A 334 29.69 8.47 16.22
C LEU A 334 29.06 7.44 15.26
N ASP A 335 29.91 6.62 14.65
CA ASP A 335 29.48 5.52 13.79
C ASP A 335 28.94 4.37 14.66
N ALA A 336 27.62 4.33 14.80
CA ALA A 336 26.93 3.36 15.65
C ALA A 336 27.01 1.93 15.09
N THR A 337 27.44 1.76 13.84
CA THR A 337 27.69 0.43 13.26
C THR A 337 28.99 -0.19 13.76
N LYS A 338 29.97 0.66 14.14
CA LYS A 338 31.23 0.27 14.77
C LYS A 338 31.10 0.27 16.30
N GLU A 339 30.51 1.32 16.87
CA GLU A 339 30.41 1.54 18.32
C GLU A 339 29.09 1.02 18.90
N GLN A 340 28.80 -0.26 18.66
CA GLN A 340 27.52 -0.87 18.99
C GLN A 340 27.20 -0.82 20.49
N ALA A 341 28.18 -1.04 21.36
CA ALA A 341 28.00 -1.00 22.81
C ALA A 341 27.53 0.39 23.30
N ILE A 342 28.05 1.47 22.71
CA ILE A 342 27.63 2.84 23.02
C ILE A 342 26.22 3.09 22.48
N ALA A 343 25.95 2.67 21.24
CA ALA A 343 24.63 2.78 20.64
C ALA A 343 23.55 2.06 21.47
N GLU A 344 23.85 0.87 21.99
CA GLU A 344 22.99 0.11 22.90
C GLU A 344 22.81 0.80 24.25
N LYS A 345 23.90 1.26 24.89
CA LYS A 345 23.86 2.02 26.15
C LYS A 345 22.89 3.20 26.08
N TYR A 346 22.90 3.93 24.96
CA TYR A 346 22.02 5.08 24.74
C TYR A 346 20.73 4.75 23.98
N LYS A 347 20.40 3.46 23.80
CA LYS A 347 19.14 2.98 23.20
C LYS A 347 18.87 3.55 21.79
N VAL A 348 19.89 3.61 20.94
CA VAL A 348 19.76 4.02 19.53
C VAL A 348 19.01 2.95 18.74
N LYS A 349 17.81 3.28 18.25
CA LYS A 349 16.93 2.34 17.51
C LYS A 349 16.90 2.59 16.00
N GLY A 350 17.50 3.67 15.53
CA GLY A 350 17.48 4.08 14.13
C GLY A 350 18.45 5.22 13.85
N TYR A 351 18.65 5.52 12.57
CA TYR A 351 19.66 6.49 12.13
C TYR A 351 19.07 7.57 11.22
N PRO A 352 19.52 8.84 11.35
CA PRO A 352 20.33 9.34 12.45
C PRO A 352 19.52 9.46 13.74
N THR A 353 20.17 9.22 14.88
CA THR A 353 19.66 9.61 16.21
C THR A 353 20.59 10.65 16.77
N VAL A 354 20.06 11.78 17.25
CA VAL A 354 20.86 12.86 17.83
C VAL A 354 20.55 12.97 19.31
N LYS A 355 21.58 13.01 20.14
CA LYS A 355 21.47 13.03 21.61
C LYS A 355 22.24 14.21 22.18
N PHE A 356 21.61 14.91 23.13
CA PHE A 356 22.22 16.03 23.81
C PHE A 356 22.81 15.60 25.15
N PHE A 357 24.04 16.05 25.39
CA PHE A 357 24.79 15.85 26.62
C PHE A 357 25.20 17.21 27.18
N ALA A 358 25.14 17.35 28.50
CA ALA A 358 25.66 18.53 29.19
C ALA A 358 26.53 18.06 30.36
N HIS A 359 27.78 18.54 30.41
CA HIS A 359 28.78 18.18 31.42
C HIS A 359 28.91 16.66 31.64
N GLY A 360 29.04 15.90 30.55
CA GLY A 360 29.20 14.44 30.61
C GLY A 360 27.89 13.66 30.80
N VAL A 361 26.76 14.32 30.99
CA VAL A 361 25.48 13.66 31.34
C VAL A 361 24.51 13.75 30.17
N PHE A 362 24.00 12.59 29.74
CA PHE A 362 22.90 12.51 28.76
C PHE A 362 21.66 13.21 29.32
N LYS A 363 21.06 14.10 28.53
CA LYS A 363 19.84 14.82 28.89
C LYS A 363 18.63 14.26 28.15
N PHE A 364 18.59 14.40 26.82
CA PHE A 364 17.44 14.01 26.01
C PHE A 364 17.82 13.85 24.53
N ASP A 365 16.89 13.28 23.76
CA ASP A 365 17.00 13.12 22.32
C ASP A 365 16.58 14.41 21.61
N VAL A 366 17.28 14.76 20.54
CA VAL A 366 17.04 15.98 19.77
C VAL A 366 16.59 15.63 18.35
N ASN A 367 15.55 16.31 17.85
CA ASN A 367 15.01 16.09 16.51
C ASN A 367 15.05 17.36 15.65
N VAL A 368 16.25 17.93 15.50
CA VAL A 368 16.54 19.03 14.57
C VAL A 368 17.51 18.55 13.50
N ARG A 369 17.32 18.96 12.24
CA ARG A 369 18.11 18.47 11.10
C ARG A 369 18.69 19.55 10.20
N GLU A 370 18.19 20.78 10.32
CA GLU A 370 18.63 21.95 9.56
C GLU A 370 19.71 22.70 10.36
N ALA A 371 20.73 23.23 9.67
CA ALA A 371 21.87 23.86 10.32
C ALA A 371 21.46 25.00 11.28
N SER A 372 20.56 25.88 10.82
CA SER A 372 20.05 27.01 11.61
C SER A 372 19.36 26.56 12.89
N LYS A 373 18.59 25.47 12.84
CA LYS A 373 17.89 24.89 13.98
C LYS A 373 18.81 24.18 14.96
N ILE A 374 19.88 23.57 14.47
CA ILE A 374 20.93 23.01 15.31
C ILE A 374 21.65 24.12 16.07
N VAL A 375 21.98 25.22 15.39
CA VAL A 375 22.65 26.38 16.01
C VAL A 375 21.75 27.06 17.04
N GLU A 376 20.47 27.28 16.71
CA GLU A 376 19.46 27.82 17.63
C GLU A 376 19.35 26.95 18.89
N PHE A 377 19.25 25.63 18.72
CA PHE A 377 19.22 24.68 19.84
C PHE A 377 20.49 24.75 20.70
N MET A 378 21.68 24.78 20.10
CA MET A 378 22.94 24.81 20.84
C MET A 378 23.16 26.13 21.60
N ARG A 379 22.54 27.24 21.18
CA ARG A 379 22.57 28.52 21.90
C ARG A 379 21.75 28.49 23.18
N ASP A 380 20.63 27.80 23.17
CA ASP A 380 19.73 27.65 24.33
C ASP A 380 19.17 26.23 24.40
N PRO A 381 19.97 25.25 24.90
CA PRO A 381 19.58 23.86 24.92
C PRO A 381 18.46 23.62 25.93
N THR A 382 17.24 23.62 25.44
CA THR A 382 16.05 23.31 26.23
C THR A 382 15.59 21.89 25.91
N GLU A 383 15.19 21.16 26.95
CA GLU A 383 14.53 19.88 26.75
C GLU A 383 13.29 20.12 25.90
N PRO A 384 13.16 19.49 24.71
CA PRO A 384 11.93 19.61 23.96
C PRO A 384 10.79 19.17 24.89
N PRO A 385 9.65 19.88 24.90
CA PRO A 385 8.57 19.56 25.81
C PRO A 385 8.28 18.07 25.72
N PRO A 386 8.14 17.37 26.86
CA PRO A 386 7.90 15.94 26.84
C PRO A 386 6.74 15.68 25.89
N PRO A 387 6.79 14.59 25.09
CA PRO A 387 5.66 14.24 24.26
C PRO A 387 4.42 14.27 25.17
N PRO A 388 3.32 14.91 24.75
CA PRO A 388 2.16 15.07 25.60
C PRO A 388 1.80 13.68 26.15
N PRO A 389 1.45 13.58 27.45
CA PRO A 389 1.05 12.30 28.02
C PRO A 389 0.00 11.66 27.11
N PRO A 390 -0.01 10.32 26.97
CA PRO A 390 -0.99 9.64 26.14
C PRO A 390 -2.36 10.22 26.47
N GLU A 391 -3.02 10.83 25.48
CA GLU A 391 -4.33 11.40 25.71
C GLU A 391 -5.23 10.31 26.27
N LYS A 392 -5.98 10.63 27.34
CA LYS A 392 -6.97 9.70 27.89
C LYS A 392 -7.86 9.21 26.74
N SER A 393 -8.13 7.91 26.74
CA SER A 393 -9.02 7.35 25.72
C SER A 393 -10.37 8.06 25.80
N TRP A 394 -11.03 8.24 24.66
CA TRP A 394 -12.34 8.90 24.65
C TRP A 394 -13.38 8.12 25.48
N GLU A 395 -13.19 6.80 25.62
CA GLU A 395 -14.02 5.93 26.46
C GLU A 395 -13.90 6.22 27.97
N GLU A 396 -12.76 6.75 28.41
CA GLU A 396 -12.49 7.06 29.82
C GLU A 396 -12.91 8.49 30.22
N GLU A 397 -13.52 9.26 29.31
CA GLU A 397 -13.96 10.61 29.63
C GLU A 397 -15.30 10.59 30.39
N GLU A 398 -15.30 11.16 31.59
CA GLU A 398 -16.51 11.39 32.36
C GLU A 398 -17.38 12.41 31.60
N GLN A 399 -18.64 12.07 31.29
CA GLN A 399 -19.67 12.88 30.58
C GLN A 399 -19.85 12.63 29.06
N THR A 400 -19.78 11.38 28.61
CA THR A 400 -20.15 11.00 27.22
C THR A 400 -21.26 9.96 27.17
N GLU A 401 -22.31 10.24 26.41
CA GLU A 401 -23.36 9.27 26.02
C GLU A 401 -23.05 8.58 24.68
N VAL A 402 -21.82 8.76 24.18
CA VAL A 402 -21.33 8.04 23.00
C VAL A 402 -21.03 6.59 23.37
N LEU A 403 -21.61 5.65 22.63
CA LEU A 403 -21.38 4.23 22.81
C LEU A 403 -20.07 3.79 22.15
N PHE A 404 -19.13 3.24 22.91
CA PHE A 404 -17.90 2.67 22.36
C PHE A 404 -18.15 1.23 21.91
N LEU A 405 -17.98 0.96 20.62
CA LEU A 405 -18.33 -0.31 20.00
C LEU A 405 -17.08 -1.06 19.53
N ASN A 406 -17.11 -2.37 19.72
CA ASN A 406 -16.09 -3.31 19.26
C ASN A 406 -16.72 -4.37 18.34
N ASP A 407 -15.92 -5.32 17.85
CA ASP A 407 -16.37 -6.37 16.93
C ASP A 407 -17.59 -7.17 17.42
N GLU A 408 -17.75 -7.33 18.74
CA GLU A 408 -18.84 -8.09 19.37
C GLU A 408 -20.10 -7.24 19.58
N THR A 409 -19.93 -6.00 20.05
CA THR A 409 -21.04 -5.11 20.43
C THR A 409 -21.60 -4.31 19.26
N PHE A 410 -20.84 -4.16 18.17
CA PHE A 410 -21.24 -3.33 17.02
C PHE A 410 -22.56 -3.79 16.39
N ALA A 411 -22.60 -5.04 15.93
CA ALA A 411 -23.77 -5.55 15.22
C ALA A 411 -25.01 -5.67 16.12
N THR A 412 -24.81 -6.06 17.38
CA THR A 412 -25.92 -6.24 18.33
C THR A 412 -26.53 -4.89 18.72
N THR A 413 -25.72 -3.85 18.91
CA THR A 413 -26.19 -2.50 19.24
C THR A 413 -26.94 -1.84 18.09
N LEU A 414 -26.37 -1.88 16.88
CA LEU A 414 -26.97 -1.23 15.71
C LEU A 414 -28.30 -1.89 15.28
N LYS A 415 -28.53 -3.18 15.57
CA LYS A 415 -29.80 -3.85 15.28
C LYS A 415 -30.96 -3.35 16.17
N ARG A 416 -30.66 -2.83 17.37
CA ARG A 416 -31.68 -2.38 18.34
C ARG A 416 -32.06 -0.92 18.17
N LYS A 417 -31.28 -0.14 17.44
CA LYS A 417 -31.44 1.31 17.30
C LYS A 417 -31.94 1.66 15.91
N LYS A 418 -32.91 2.57 15.83
CA LYS A 418 -33.50 3.04 14.57
C LYS A 418 -32.54 3.95 13.81
N HIS A 419 -31.78 4.78 14.54
CA HIS A 419 -30.86 5.75 13.98
C HIS A 419 -29.55 5.70 14.78
N VAL A 420 -28.44 5.39 14.12
CA VAL A 420 -27.12 5.39 14.76
C VAL A 420 -26.12 6.13 13.90
N LEU A 421 -25.46 7.16 14.43
CA LEU A 421 -24.24 7.68 13.82
C LEU A 421 -23.04 7.03 14.48
N VAL A 422 -22.15 6.43 13.69
CA VAL A 422 -20.95 5.76 14.15
C VAL A 422 -19.72 6.47 13.62
N MET A 423 -18.90 7.01 14.51
CA MET A 423 -17.62 7.66 14.20
C MET A 423 -16.47 6.66 14.33
N PHE A 424 -15.87 6.31 13.19
CA PHE A 424 -14.66 5.52 13.12
C PHE A 424 -13.45 6.47 13.18
N TYR A 425 -12.63 6.35 14.22
CA TYR A 425 -11.59 7.32 14.54
C TYR A 425 -10.26 6.66 14.90
N ALA A 426 -9.22 7.49 14.99
CA ALA A 426 -7.96 7.14 15.61
C ALA A 426 -7.59 8.23 16.64
N PRO A 427 -7.11 7.90 17.85
CA PRO A 427 -6.84 8.89 18.90
C PRO A 427 -5.86 9.99 18.48
N TRP A 428 -4.86 9.64 17.66
CA TRP A 428 -3.85 10.59 17.17
C TRP A 428 -4.33 11.49 16.01
N CYS A 429 -5.52 11.27 15.47
CA CYS A 429 -5.99 12.01 14.30
C CYS A 429 -6.51 13.40 14.69
N GLY A 430 -5.84 14.45 14.22
CA GLY A 430 -6.24 15.85 14.48
C GLY A 430 -7.69 16.17 14.07
N HIS A 431 -8.19 15.67 12.93
CA HIS A 431 -9.59 15.87 12.53
C HIS A 431 -10.58 15.17 13.46
N CYS A 432 -10.21 14.03 14.06
CA CYS A 432 -11.04 13.34 15.05
C CYS A 432 -11.15 14.15 16.33
N LYS A 433 -10.01 14.67 16.81
CA LYS A 433 -9.95 15.52 18.01
C LYS A 433 -10.87 16.74 17.91
N HIS A 434 -10.91 17.38 16.74
CA HIS A 434 -11.83 18.51 16.50
C HIS A 434 -13.30 18.11 16.42
N THR A 435 -13.62 16.91 15.91
CA THR A 435 -15.01 16.47 15.71
C THR A 435 -15.63 15.90 16.99
N LYS A 436 -14.81 15.28 17.83
CA LYS A 436 -15.17 14.63 19.08
C LYS A 436 -16.06 15.46 20.03
N PRO A 437 -15.76 16.74 20.36
CA PRO A 437 -16.60 17.51 21.28
C PRO A 437 -18.01 17.73 20.73
N GLU A 438 -18.14 18.07 19.44
CA GLU A 438 -19.42 18.30 18.77
C GLU A 438 -20.24 16.99 18.65
N PHE A 439 -19.56 15.88 18.39
CA PHE A 439 -20.20 14.55 18.31
C PHE A 439 -20.70 14.08 19.69
N THR A 440 -19.92 14.33 20.74
CA THR A 440 -20.29 14.02 22.13
C THR A 440 -21.46 14.89 22.60
N ALA A 441 -21.44 16.18 22.31
CA ALA A 441 -22.55 17.08 22.63
C ALA A 441 -23.85 16.66 21.92
N ALA A 442 -23.79 16.20 20.67
CA ALA A 442 -24.94 15.68 19.95
C ALA A 442 -25.48 14.37 20.57
N ALA A 443 -24.58 13.48 21.03
CA ALA A 443 -24.93 12.27 21.75
C ALA A 443 -25.70 12.58 23.04
N ASN A 444 -25.15 13.47 23.85
CA ASN A 444 -25.74 13.89 25.12
C ASN A 444 -27.10 14.59 24.91
N ALA A 445 -27.24 15.38 23.85
CA ALA A 445 -28.49 16.08 23.53
C ALA A 445 -29.63 15.15 23.10
N LEU A 446 -29.33 13.98 22.54
CA LEU A 446 -30.33 12.99 22.08
C LEU A 446 -30.38 11.73 22.96
N GLN A 447 -29.78 11.77 24.15
CA GLN A 447 -29.70 10.62 25.07
C GLN A 447 -31.07 10.05 25.46
N ASP A 448 -32.09 10.90 25.57
CA ASP A 448 -33.44 10.52 25.99
C ASP A 448 -34.28 9.87 24.87
N ASP A 449 -33.83 9.90 23.60
CA ASP A 449 -34.52 9.17 22.53
C ASP A 449 -33.97 7.74 22.42
N PRO A 450 -34.71 6.71 22.89
CA PRO A 450 -34.23 5.34 22.90
C PRO A 450 -34.00 4.78 21.48
N ARG A 451 -34.52 5.42 20.44
CA ARG A 451 -34.38 5.01 19.03
C ARG A 451 -33.07 5.50 18.42
N VAL A 452 -32.45 6.52 19.01
CA VAL A 452 -31.22 7.16 18.54
C VAL A 452 -30.01 6.66 19.35
N ALA A 453 -28.84 6.63 18.72
CA ALA A 453 -27.56 6.49 19.40
C ALA A 453 -26.44 7.16 18.61
N PHE A 454 -25.43 7.63 19.32
CA PHE A 454 -24.14 7.98 18.76
C PHE A 454 -23.13 6.96 19.26
N ALA A 455 -22.24 6.53 18.38
CA ALA A 455 -21.27 5.51 18.70
C ALA A 455 -19.89 5.85 18.12
N ALA A 456 -18.85 5.33 18.73
CA ALA A 456 -17.48 5.48 18.28
C ALA A 456 -16.77 4.12 18.21
N VAL A 457 -15.87 3.97 17.25
CA VAL A 457 -15.00 2.80 17.08
C VAL A 457 -13.56 3.28 16.92
N ASP A 458 -12.69 2.87 17.86
CA ASP A 458 -11.26 3.12 17.75
C ASP A 458 -10.63 2.12 16.77
N CYS A 459 -10.27 2.61 15.58
CA CYS A 459 -9.68 1.79 14.52
C CYS A 459 -8.21 1.42 14.76
N THR A 460 -7.57 2.00 15.76
CA THR A 460 -6.23 1.56 16.20
C THR A 460 -6.30 0.26 17.00
N GLN A 461 -7.46 -0.04 17.60
CA GLN A 461 -7.72 -1.26 18.36
C GLN A 461 -8.57 -2.26 17.54
N HIS A 462 -9.56 -1.77 16.78
CA HIS A 462 -10.51 -2.59 16.03
C HIS A 462 -10.31 -2.47 14.50
N SER A 463 -9.07 -2.69 14.05
CA SER A 463 -8.68 -2.52 12.64
C SER A 463 -9.48 -3.40 11.67
N THR A 464 -9.88 -4.62 12.09
CA THR A 464 -10.67 -5.55 11.27
C THR A 464 -12.10 -5.05 11.08
N LEU A 465 -12.73 -4.52 12.13
CA LEU A 465 -14.04 -3.89 12.07
C LEU A 465 -14.02 -2.67 11.12
N CYS A 466 -13.00 -1.83 11.24
CA CYS A 466 -12.86 -0.65 10.40
C CYS A 466 -12.61 -1.01 8.93
N ALA A 467 -11.77 -2.00 8.66
CA ALA A 467 -11.55 -2.52 7.31
C ALA A 467 -12.84 -3.10 6.71
N LYS A 468 -13.64 -3.84 7.50
CA LYS A 468 -14.94 -4.38 7.08
C LYS A 468 -15.92 -3.29 6.63
N TYR A 469 -15.88 -2.11 7.25
CA TYR A 469 -16.69 -0.96 6.85
C TYR A 469 -16.00 -0.01 5.86
N ASN A 470 -14.84 -0.40 5.31
CA ASN A 470 -14.06 0.36 4.33
C ASN A 470 -13.66 1.76 4.83
N VAL A 471 -13.31 1.87 6.11
CA VAL A 471 -12.75 3.10 6.70
C VAL A 471 -11.33 3.28 6.15
N ARG A 472 -11.12 4.32 5.33
CA ARG A 472 -9.83 4.62 4.68
C ARG A 472 -9.14 5.87 5.23
N GLY A 473 -9.83 6.64 6.05
CA GLY A 473 -9.34 7.87 6.66
C GLY A 473 -10.19 8.25 7.87
N TYR A 474 -9.63 9.07 8.75
CA TYR A 474 -10.24 9.40 10.02
C TYR A 474 -10.57 10.91 10.12
N PRO A 475 -11.72 11.30 10.71
CA PRO A 475 -12.83 10.41 11.05
C PRO A 475 -13.64 10.05 9.81
N THR A 476 -14.09 8.79 9.74
CA THR A 476 -15.20 8.40 8.87
C THR A 476 -16.44 8.24 9.73
N ILE A 477 -17.53 8.92 9.39
CA ILE A 477 -18.79 8.83 10.12
C ILE A 477 -19.80 8.12 9.22
N LEU A 478 -20.41 7.05 9.73
CA LEU A 478 -21.42 6.28 9.02
C LEU A 478 -22.73 6.31 9.78
N TYR A 479 -23.82 6.53 9.06
CA TYR A 479 -25.17 6.41 9.58
C TYR A 479 -25.73 5.01 9.35
N PHE A 480 -26.38 4.46 10.36
CA PHE A 480 -27.06 3.17 10.31
C PHE A 480 -28.52 3.26 10.73
N SER A 481 -29.38 2.46 10.09
CA SER A 481 -30.74 2.20 10.57
C SER A 481 -30.98 0.70 10.71
N TYR A 482 -31.21 0.25 11.96
CA TYR A 482 -31.39 -1.16 12.32
C TYR A 482 -30.32 -2.10 11.74
N LEU A 483 -29.08 -1.61 11.58
CA LEU A 483 -27.96 -2.25 10.86
C LEU A 483 -28.21 -2.51 9.35
N LYS A 484 -29.44 -2.39 8.85
CA LYS A 484 -29.82 -2.73 7.47
C LYS A 484 -29.46 -1.63 6.49
N THR A 485 -29.79 -0.39 6.83
CA THR A 485 -29.44 0.78 6.03
C THR A 485 -28.12 1.33 6.51
N LYS A 486 -27.19 1.59 5.60
CA LYS A 486 -25.89 2.22 5.86
C LYS A 486 -25.72 3.38 4.88
N LEU A 487 -25.47 4.58 5.38
CA LEU A 487 -25.18 5.77 4.58
C LEU A 487 -23.89 6.40 5.09
N GLU A 488 -23.13 7.04 4.20
CA GLU A 488 -22.00 7.89 4.61
C GLU A 488 -22.55 9.21 5.13
N TYR A 489 -22.00 9.68 6.25
CA TYR A 489 -22.31 10.99 6.78
C TYR A 489 -21.39 12.04 6.13
N ASN A 490 -21.97 12.85 5.26
CA ASN A 490 -21.29 13.95 4.56
C ASN A 490 -21.76 15.34 5.04
N GLY A 491 -22.45 15.40 6.19
CA GLY A 491 -22.92 16.65 6.78
C GLY A 491 -21.81 17.46 7.45
N GLY A 492 -22.15 18.66 7.92
CA GLY A 492 -21.26 19.49 8.74
C GLY A 492 -20.86 18.79 10.05
N ARG A 493 -19.77 19.22 10.69
CA ARG A 493 -19.25 18.54 11.89
C ARG A 493 -19.57 19.27 13.19
N THR A 494 -20.67 20.04 13.20
CA THR A 494 -21.17 20.70 14.41
C THR A 494 -22.27 19.88 15.08
N THR A 495 -22.51 20.14 16.37
CA THR A 495 -23.56 19.51 17.18
C THR A 495 -24.92 19.59 16.49
N LYS A 496 -25.24 20.78 15.94
CA LYS A 496 -26.52 21.01 15.24
C LYS A 496 -26.64 20.18 13.97
N ASP A 497 -25.55 20.03 13.21
CA ASP A 497 -25.55 19.27 11.96
C ASP A 497 -25.78 17.77 12.22
N PHE A 498 -25.15 17.24 13.27
CA PHE A 498 -25.35 15.85 13.69
C PHE A 498 -26.78 15.58 14.12
N ILE A 499 -27.35 16.44 14.97
CA ILE A 499 -28.74 16.33 15.43
C ILE A 499 -29.71 16.44 14.26
N ALA A 500 -29.53 17.43 13.39
CA ALA A 500 -30.38 17.63 12.22
C ALA A 500 -30.39 16.42 11.30
N TYR A 501 -29.22 15.83 11.03
CA TYR A 501 -29.11 14.64 10.20
C TYR A 501 -29.80 13.42 10.82
N VAL A 502 -29.65 13.20 12.13
CA VAL A 502 -30.27 12.04 12.79
C VAL A 502 -31.79 12.17 12.90
N ASN A 503 -32.29 13.40 13.06
CA ASN A 503 -33.73 13.68 13.11
C ASN A 503 -34.39 13.59 11.73
N ASN A 504 -33.67 13.97 10.67
CA ASN A 504 -34.15 13.90 9.31
C ASN A 504 -33.12 13.24 8.38
N PRO A 505 -32.85 11.93 8.58
CA PRO A 505 -31.85 11.25 7.78
C PRO A 505 -32.38 11.11 6.35
N PRO A 506 -31.56 11.38 5.33
CA PRO A 506 -31.98 11.25 3.95
C PRO A 506 -32.53 9.84 3.70
N SER A 507 -33.64 9.76 2.97
CA SER A 507 -34.18 8.48 2.56
C SER A 507 -33.15 7.79 1.65
N ALA A 508 -33.06 6.46 1.69
CA ALA A 508 -32.17 5.71 0.78
C ALA A 508 -32.46 5.99 -0.73
N THR A 509 -33.56 6.70 -1.01
CA THR A 509 -34.03 7.15 -2.33
C THR A 509 -33.58 8.56 -2.75
N ASP A 510 -33.12 9.43 -1.84
CA ASP A 510 -32.90 10.87 -2.16
C ASP A 510 -31.51 11.21 -2.74
N HIS A 511 -30.52 10.33 -2.65
CA HIS A 511 -29.19 10.63 -3.20
C HIS A 511 -29.12 10.48 -4.74
N SER A 512 -30.21 10.57 -5.50
CA SER A 512 -30.19 10.51 -6.97
C SER A 512 -30.18 11.86 -7.70
N GLU A 513 -30.30 12.96 -6.97
CA GLU A 513 -30.21 14.31 -7.52
C GLU A 513 -29.24 15.14 -6.70
N LEU A 514 -27.95 15.07 -7.06
CA LEU A 514 -26.95 16.13 -7.00
C LEU A 514 -25.76 15.69 -7.85
#